data_AF-A0A3P7LV29-F1
#
_entry.id   AF-A0A3P7LV29-F1
#
_cell.length_a   1.000
_cell.length_b   1.000
_cell.length_c   1.000
_cell.angle_alpha   90.00
_cell.angle_beta   90.00
_cell.angle_gamma   90.00
#
_symmetry.space_group_name_H-M   'P 1'
#
loop_
_entity.id
_entity.type
_entity.pdbx_description
1 polymer ?
#
loop_
_entity_poly.entity_id
_entity_poly.type
_entity_poly.pdbx_seq_one_letter_code
_entity_poly.pdbx_strand_id
1 'polypeptide(L)'
;MIIGVAFQFYSNLFQLIELAGFAFALIAALAVLGLLYLRYKDPNLKTDFQLPIFFPILFLLCDIFILCLTAYQQPKESLSNIILMLSAIPIYLICVSWKRKPKSFTNFLCKYCLFHLALVEV
;
A
#
# COMPACT_ATOMS: atom_id res chain seq x y z
N MET A 1 -16.59 12.04 6.41
CA MET A 1 -16.91 13.41 5.94
C MET A 1 -15.68 14.32 5.91
N ILE A 2 -14.89 14.41 6.99
CA ILE A 2 -13.70 15.29 7.07
C ILE A 2 -12.62 14.97 6.02
N ILE A 3 -12.38 13.69 5.74
CA ILE A 3 -11.40 13.24 4.74
C ILE A 3 -11.79 13.73 3.34
N GLY A 4 -13.06 13.67 2.97
CA GLY A 4 -13.53 14.15 1.66
C GLY A 4 -13.37 15.67 1.48
N VAL A 5 -13.55 16.44 2.57
CA VAL A 5 -13.32 17.89 2.56
C VAL A 5 -11.83 18.21 2.43
N ALA A 6 -10.95 17.44 3.10
CA ALA A 6 -9.50 17.60 2.99
C ALA A 6 -8.97 17.33 1.58
N PHE A 7 -9.56 16.37 0.85
CA PHE A 7 -9.21 16.08 -0.54
C PHE A 7 -9.48 17.27 -1.48
N GLN A 8 -10.48 18.10 -1.19
CA GLN A 8 -10.81 19.30 -1.98
C GLN A 8 -9.72 20.38 -1.92
N PHE A 9 -8.91 20.40 -0.86
CA PHE A 9 -7.81 21.37 -0.71
C PHE A 9 -6.52 20.94 -1.41
N TYR A 10 -6.48 19.76 -2.01
CA TYR A 10 -5.30 19.30 -2.73
C TYR A 10 -5.12 20.11 -4.03
N SER A 11 -3.90 20.60 -4.27
CA SER A 11 -3.57 21.60 -5.28
C SER A 11 -4.07 21.28 -6.69
N ASN A 12 -4.15 19.99 -7.06
CA ASN A 12 -4.71 19.54 -8.33
C ASN A 12 -5.30 18.12 -8.19
N LEU A 13 -6.55 17.94 -8.60
CA LEU A 13 -7.20 16.61 -8.66
C LEU A 13 -6.42 15.62 -9.54
N PHE A 14 -5.78 16.12 -10.60
CA PHE A 14 -4.97 15.30 -11.50
C PHE A 14 -3.76 14.65 -10.82
N GLN A 15 -3.03 15.40 -9.98
CA GLN A 15 -1.89 14.86 -9.21
C GLN A 15 -2.35 13.80 -8.22
N LEU A 16 -3.54 13.97 -7.64
CA LEU A 16 -4.11 13.04 -6.68
C LEU A 16 -4.54 11.72 -7.32
N ILE A 17 -5.10 11.78 -8.53
CA ILE A 17 -5.45 10.61 -9.33
C ILE A 17 -4.18 9.86 -9.73
N GLU A 18 -3.15 10.57 -10.18
CA GLU A 18 -1.88 9.96 -10.58
C GLU A 18 -1.19 9.28 -9.37
N LEU A 19 -1.18 9.95 -8.22
CA LEU A 19 -0.70 9.37 -6.96
C LEU A 19 -1.47 8.09 -6.59
N ALA A 20 -2.80 8.13 -6.59
CA ALA A 20 -3.63 6.99 -6.20
C ALA A 20 -3.49 5.81 -7.18
N GLY A 21 -3.46 6.09 -8.49
CA GLY A 21 -3.26 5.08 -9.52
C GLY A 21 -1.88 4.43 -9.45
N PHE A 22 -0.83 5.23 -9.27
CA PHE A 22 0.55 4.73 -9.14
C PHE A 22 0.73 3.89 -7.87
N ALA A 23 0.17 4.35 -6.74
CA ALA A 23 0.21 3.59 -5.49
C ALA A 23 -0.53 2.25 -5.61
N PHE A 24 -1.71 2.23 -6.26
CA PHE A 24 -2.46 1.00 -6.49
C PHE A 24 -1.69 0.00 -7.36
N ALA A 25 -1.12 0.46 -8.48
CA ALA A 25 -0.30 -0.35 -9.37
C ALA A 25 0.91 -0.95 -8.63
N LEU A 26 1.67 -0.16 -7.88
CA LEU A 26 2.80 -0.70 -7.13
C LEU A 26 2.40 -1.67 -6.01
N ILE A 27 1.31 -1.42 -5.29
CA ILE A 27 0.81 -2.37 -4.28
C ILE A 27 0.35 -3.67 -4.94
N ALA A 28 -0.32 -3.60 -6.09
CA ALA A 28 -0.72 -4.78 -6.87
C ALA A 28 0.50 -5.57 -7.35
N ALA A 29 1.52 -4.91 -7.90
CA ALA A 29 2.79 -5.53 -8.28
C ALA A 29 3.47 -6.21 -7.08
N LEU A 30 3.55 -5.54 -5.92
CA LEU A 30 4.10 -6.13 -4.69
C LEU A 30 3.28 -7.31 -4.19
N ALA A 31 1.95 -7.25 -4.28
CA ALA A 31 1.07 -8.35 -3.88
C ALA A 31 1.29 -9.59 -4.76
N VAL A 32 1.38 -9.41 -6.07
CA VAL A 32 1.67 -10.51 -7.01
C VAL A 32 3.07 -11.06 -6.82
N LEU A 33 4.07 -10.21 -6.59
CA LEU A 33 5.42 -10.63 -6.19
C LEU A 33 5.41 -11.43 -4.89
N GLY A 34 4.64 -11.00 -3.89
CA GLY A 34 4.49 -11.69 -2.62
C GLY A 34 3.84 -13.07 -2.77
N LEU A 35 2.79 -13.18 -3.60
CA LEU A 35 2.16 -14.45 -3.94
C LEU A 35 3.13 -15.39 -4.68
N LEU A 36 3.90 -14.85 -5.62
CA LEU A 36 4.91 -15.61 -6.36
C LEU A 36 6.04 -16.08 -5.43
N TYR A 37 6.50 -15.21 -4.53
CA TYR A 37 7.52 -15.52 -3.52
C TYR A 37 7.05 -16.60 -2.55
N LEU A 38 5.81 -16.51 -2.05
CA LEU A 38 5.24 -17.51 -1.16
C LEU A 38 5.14 -18.87 -1.84
N ARG A 39 4.76 -18.89 -3.12
CA ARG A 39 4.69 -20.13 -3.92
C ARG A 39 6.06 -20.75 -4.18
N TYR A 40 7.11 -19.93 -4.30
CA TYR A 40 8.48 -20.41 -4.41
C TYR A 40 9.00 -21.00 -3.09
N LYS A 41 8.63 -20.41 -1.95
CA LYS A 41 9.11 -20.81 -0.63
C LYS A 41 8.43 -22.08 -0.10
N ASP A 42 7.13 -22.24 -0.31
CA ASP A 42 6.35 -23.40 0.16
C ASP A 42 5.59 -24.08 -1.00
N PRO A 43 6.28 -24.82 -1.89
CA PRO A 43 5.64 -25.55 -2.99
C PRO A 43 4.82 -26.77 -2.53
N ASN A 44 4.95 -27.18 -1.26
CA ASN A 44 4.36 -28.40 -0.71
C ASN A 44 3.00 -28.22 -0.02
N LEU A 45 2.41 -27.02 -0.01
CA LEU A 45 1.00 -26.88 0.36
C LEU A 45 0.15 -27.52 -0.75
N LYS A 46 -0.64 -28.54 -0.38
CA LYS A 46 -1.65 -29.19 -1.25
C LYS A 46 -2.69 -28.15 -1.67
N THR A 47 -2.35 -27.37 -2.67
CA THR A 47 -3.26 -26.39 -3.26
C THR A 47 -4.07 -27.16 -4.29
N ASP A 48 -5.36 -27.37 -4.00
CA ASP A 48 -6.31 -28.06 -4.89
C ASP A 48 -6.54 -27.29 -6.21
N PHE A 49 -6.12 -26.01 -6.25
CA PHE A 49 -6.27 -25.11 -7.39
C PHE A 49 -4.90 -24.79 -8.03
N GLN A 50 -4.55 -25.49 -9.11
CA GLN A 50 -3.34 -25.25 -9.88
C GLN A 50 -3.52 -24.05 -10.82
N LEU A 51 -3.43 -22.82 -10.30
CA LEU A 51 -3.34 -21.65 -11.18
C LEU A 51 -2.00 -21.68 -11.93
N PRO A 52 -1.98 -21.60 -13.27
CA PRO A 52 -0.74 -21.57 -14.03
C PRO A 52 0.00 -20.27 -13.74
N ILE A 53 1.29 -20.40 -13.43
CA ILE A 53 2.20 -19.31 -13.03
C ILE A 53 2.37 -18.28 -14.17
N PHE A 54 1.98 -18.65 -15.39
CA PHE A 54 1.93 -17.76 -16.54
C PHE A 54 1.11 -16.49 -16.30
N PHE A 55 -0.08 -16.59 -15.67
CA PHE A 55 -0.94 -15.43 -15.42
C PHE A 55 -0.30 -14.37 -14.52
N PRO A 56 0.24 -14.69 -13.33
CA PRO A 56 0.88 -13.69 -12.47
C PRO A 56 2.13 -13.07 -13.09
N ILE A 57 2.91 -13.82 -13.87
CA ILE A 57 4.09 -13.27 -14.57
C ILE A 57 3.66 -12.25 -15.62
N LEU A 58 2.65 -12.57 -16.43
CA LEU A 58 2.14 -11.67 -17.47
C LEU A 58 1.53 -10.41 -16.86
N PHE A 59 0.75 -10.56 -15.79
CA PHE A 59 0.21 -9.42 -15.05
C PHE A 59 1.31 -8.50 -14.53
N LEU A 60 2.34 -9.06 -13.89
CA LEU A 60 3.46 -8.31 -13.35
C LEU A 60 4.23 -7.55 -14.44
N LEU A 61 4.42 -8.16 -15.62
CA LEU A 61 5.06 -7.50 -16.76
C LEU A 61 4.23 -6.31 -17.26
N CYS A 62 2.91 -6.49 -17.41
CA CYS A 62 2.00 -5.40 -17.78
C CYS A 62 2.01 -4.27 -16.74
N ASP A 63 2.02 -4.60 -15.45
CA ASP A 63 2.03 -3.63 -14.36
C ASP A 63 3.32 -2.78 -14.39
N ILE A 64 4.49 -3.41 -14.50
CA ILE A 64 5.78 -2.72 -14.65
C ILE A 64 5.79 -1.81 -15.88
N PHE A 65 5.22 -2.28 -17.00
CA PHE A 65 5.15 -1.48 -18.22
C PHE A 65 4.26 -0.23 -18.03
N ILE A 66 3.10 -0.38 -17.41
CA ILE A 66 2.20 0.75 -17.08
C ILE A 66 2.89 1.73 -16.13
N LEU A 67 3.60 1.24 -15.12
CA LEU A 67 4.37 2.07 -14.20
C LEU A 67 5.46 2.88 -14.93
N CYS A 68 6.20 2.25 -15.85
CA CYS A 68 7.20 2.94 -16.67
C CYS A 68 6.57 4.01 -17.57
N LEU A 69 5.43 3.69 -18.22
CA LEU A 69 4.71 4.66 -19.05
C LEU A 69 4.22 5.86 -18.23
N THR A 70 3.68 5.61 -17.04
CA THR A 70 3.20 6.66 -16.13
C THR A 70 4.37 7.54 -15.66
N ALA A 71 5.48 6.92 -15.27
CA ALA A 71 6.69 7.64 -14.87
C ALA A 71 7.29 8.48 -16.00
N TYR A 72 7.18 8.03 -17.25
CA TYR A 72 7.66 8.77 -18.42
C TYR A 72 6.80 10.01 -18.73
N GLN A 73 5.48 9.92 -18.54
CA GLN A 73 4.58 11.05 -18.84
C GLN A 73 4.77 12.21 -17.88
N GLN A 74 4.91 11.95 -16.57
CA GLN A 74 5.11 12.99 -15.56
C GLN A 74 6.20 12.59 -14.55
N PRO A 75 7.49 12.81 -14.87
CA PRO A 75 8.59 12.34 -14.04
C PRO A 75 8.65 13.04 -12.66
N LYS A 76 8.14 14.28 -12.56
CA LYS A 76 8.11 15.03 -11.29
C LYS A 76 7.11 14.45 -10.29
N GLU A 77 5.91 14.11 -10.76
CA GLU A 77 4.85 13.55 -9.93
C GLU A 77 5.15 12.09 -9.58
N SER A 78 5.66 11.31 -10.53
CA SER A 78 6.08 9.94 -10.25
C SER A 78 7.18 9.86 -9.17
N LEU A 79 8.14 10.79 -9.17
CA LEU A 79 9.19 10.84 -8.14
C LEU A 79 8.62 11.13 -6.75
N SER A 80 7.64 12.03 -6.62
CA SER A 80 6.98 12.30 -5.34
C SER A 80 6.21 11.06 -4.83
N ASN A 81 5.56 10.34 -5.75
CA ASN A 81 4.84 9.10 -5.44
C ASN A 81 5.78 8.00 -4.93
N ILE A 82 6.96 7.83 -5.55
CA ILE A 82 7.98 6.88 -5.11
C ILE A 82 8.49 7.23 -3.72
N ILE A 83 8.78 8.51 -3.45
CA ILE A 83 9.23 8.98 -2.13
C ILE A 83 8.16 8.69 -1.08
N LEU A 84 6.89 8.97 -1.38
CA LEU A 84 5.79 8.68 -0.47
C LEU A 84 5.68 7.18 -0.17
N MET A 85 5.78 6.32 -1.18
CA MET A 85 5.76 4.88 -0.97
C MET A 85 6.98 4.36 -0.22
N LEU A 86 8.16 4.90 -0.51
CA LEU A 86 9.37 4.56 0.22
C LEU A 86 9.26 4.98 1.69
N SER A 87 8.55 6.08 1.99
CA SER A 87 8.27 6.52 3.37
C SER A 87 7.37 5.56 4.15
N ALA A 88 6.54 4.75 3.48
CA ALA A 88 5.73 3.73 4.15
C ALA A 88 6.58 2.63 4.82
N ILE A 89 7.75 2.32 4.25
CA ILE A 89 8.69 1.30 4.77
C ILE A 89 9.29 1.71 6.14
N PRO A 90 9.93 2.88 6.32
CA PRO A 90 10.44 3.31 7.61
C PRO A 90 9.31 3.53 8.62
N ILE A 91 8.14 4.01 8.19
CA ILE A 91 6.97 4.12 9.07
C ILE A 91 6.59 2.73 9.61
N TYR A 92 6.54 1.71 8.75
CA TYR A 92 6.27 0.33 9.16
C TYR A 92 7.32 -0.18 10.15
N LEU A 93 8.61 0.04 9.88
CA LEU A 93 9.69 -0.38 10.77
C LEU A 93 9.61 0.30 12.14
N ILE A 94 9.35 1.60 12.18
CA ILE A 94 9.23 2.36 13.44
C ILE A 94 7.98 1.96 14.22
N CYS A 95 6.86 1.70 13.55
CA CYS A 95 5.59 1.43 14.23
C CYS A 95 5.42 -0.05 14.65
N VAL A 96 5.89 -0.98 13.82
CA VAL A 96 5.69 -2.43 13.99
C VAL A 96 6.92 -3.14 14.54
N SER A 97 8.14 -2.83 14.05
CA SER A 97 9.37 -3.52 14.48
C SER A 97 9.87 -3.08 15.86
N TRP A 98 9.29 -2.01 16.43
CA TRP A 98 9.65 -1.48 17.74
C TRP A 98 9.18 -2.40 18.89
N LYS A 99 10.00 -3.42 19.23
CA LYS A 99 9.71 -4.39 20.30
C LYS A 99 9.58 -3.78 21.72
N ARG A 100 10.15 -2.59 21.96
CA ARG A 100 9.98 -1.84 23.23
C ARG A 100 8.95 -0.71 23.08
N LYS A 101 7.68 -1.06 22.83
CA LYS A 101 6.61 -0.05 22.71
C LYS A 101 6.60 0.84 23.97
N PRO A 102 6.75 2.17 23.86
CA PRO A 102 6.52 3.05 25.00
C PRO A 102 5.03 3.01 25.37
N LYS A 103 4.72 2.81 26.66
CA LYS A 103 3.36 2.64 27.18
C LYS A 103 2.40 3.77 26.74
N SER A 104 2.91 4.98 26.49
CA SER A 104 2.13 6.10 25.96
C SER A 104 1.50 5.82 24.60
N PHE A 105 2.21 5.19 23.65
CA PHE A 105 1.67 4.98 22.29
C PHE A 105 0.54 3.94 22.28
N THR A 106 0.69 2.88 23.08
CA THR A 106 -0.36 1.87 23.30
C THR A 106 -1.56 2.49 24.02
N ASN A 107 -1.33 3.33 25.03
CA ASN A 107 -2.41 4.01 25.76
C ASN A 107 -3.14 5.04 24.88
N PHE A 108 -2.43 5.75 23.99
CA PHE A 108 -3.06 6.64 23.01
C PHE A 108 -3.93 5.86 22.03
N LEU A 109 -3.40 4.82 21.39
CA LEU A 109 -4.17 3.98 20.46
C LEU A 109 -5.38 3.31 21.14
N CYS A 110 -5.22 2.83 22.38
CA CYS A 110 -6.30 2.25 23.17
C CYS A 110 -7.35 3.30 23.54
N LYS A 111 -6.95 4.52 23.91
CA LYS A 111 -7.88 5.62 24.21
C LYS A 111 -8.65 6.08 22.99
N TYR A 112 -7.99 6.18 21.82
CA TYR A 112 -8.67 6.48 20.55
C TYR A 112 -9.64 5.36 20.14
N CYS A 113 -9.23 4.09 20.30
CA CYS A 113 -10.08 2.93 20.01
C CYS A 113 -11.31 2.87 20.93
N LEU A 114 -11.14 3.08 22.23
CA LEU A 114 -12.24 3.14 23.21
C LEU A 114 -13.17 4.34 22.96
N PHE A 115 -12.62 5.50 22.62
CA PHE A 115 -13.42 6.68 22.31
C PHE A 115 -14.24 6.50 21.03
N HIS A 116 -13.69 5.83 20.02
CA HIS A 116 -14.43 5.52 18.80
C HIS A 116 -15.49 4.44 19.02
N LEU A 117 -15.22 3.42 19.84
CA LEU A 117 -16.22 2.42 20.25
C LEU A 117 -17.36 3.09 21.03
N ALA A 118 -17.04 3.97 21.99
CA ALA A 118 -18.02 4.69 22.79
C ALA A 118 -18.87 5.69 21.98
N LEU A 119 -18.39 6.19 20.83
CA LEU A 119 -19.18 7.04 19.93
C LEU A 119 -20.06 6.26 18.94
N VAL A 120 -19.78 4.98 18.71
CA VAL A 120 -20.58 4.13 17.81
C VAL A 120 -21.72 3.43 18.56
N GLU A 121 -21.60 3.25 19.88
CA GLU A 121 -22.65 2.69 20.75
C GLU A 121 -23.68 3.73 21.25
N VAL A 122 -23.53 5.02 20.93
CA VAL A 122 -24.46 6.13 21.27
C VAL A 122 -25.21 6.59 20.03
#